data_AF-A0A1S3HP44-F1
#
_entry.id   AF-A0A1S3HP44-F1
#
_cell.length_a   1.000
_cell.length_b   1.000
_cell.length_c   1.000
_cell.angle_alpha   90.00
_cell.angle_beta   90.00
_cell.angle_gamma   90.00
#
_symmetry.space_group_name_H-M   'P 1'
#
loop_
_entity.id
_entity.type
_entity.pdbx_description
1 polymer ?
#
loop_
_entity_poly.entity_id
_entity_poly.type
_entity_poly.pdbx_seq_one_letter_code
_entity_poly.pdbx_strand_id
1 'polypeptide(L)'
;MDQALEALAWIEAVTGRPLLENGMSYKDQFEVMQVLKDGEALCELVNAIAPGIVKKINRSKLAFKQMENIELFLTACKQLGMKDVDVFQTQDLYEGKNMYIVINCIHILGSLAQKHDFQGPVIGVKLADMNKRNFGEEKLKAGQHVIGLQMGTNKGASQAGMTAYGMTRHM
;
A
#
# COMPACT_ATOMS: atom_id res chain seq x y z
N MET A 1 -0.88 16.59 9.32
CA MET A 1 0.06 16.68 10.46
C MET A 1 -0.21 15.52 11.41
N ASP A 2 -1.48 15.24 11.72
CA ASP A 2 -1.91 14.09 12.54
C ASP A 2 -1.32 12.75 12.09
N GLN A 3 -1.31 12.45 10.79
CA GLN A 3 -0.81 11.17 10.27
C GLN A 3 0.68 10.92 10.56
N ALA A 4 1.49 11.97 10.72
CA ALA A 4 2.92 11.84 11.02
C ALA A 4 3.13 11.49 12.50
N LEU A 5 2.35 12.12 13.38
CA LEU A 5 2.33 11.82 14.81
C LEU A 5 1.78 10.42 15.09
N GLU A 6 0.71 10.05 14.39
CA GLU A 6 0.14 8.70 14.45
C GLU A 6 1.17 7.65 14.04
N ALA A 7 1.92 7.89 12.96
CA ALA A 7 3.01 7.03 12.54
C ALA A 7 4.09 6.88 13.61
N LEU A 8 4.54 7.98 14.25
CA LEU A 8 5.53 7.90 15.33
C LEU A 8 5.00 7.15 16.55
N ALA A 9 3.78 7.47 16.99
CA ALA A 9 3.13 6.82 18.12
C ALA A 9 3.00 5.30 17.89
N TRP A 10 2.68 4.91 16.66
CA TRP A 10 2.64 3.50 16.29
C TRP A 10 4.01 2.84 16.34
N ILE A 11 5.06 3.49 15.80
CA ILE A 11 6.42 2.96 15.86
C ILE A 11 6.87 2.77 17.32
N GLU A 12 6.63 3.75 18.18
CA GLU A 12 6.91 3.67 19.61
C GLU A 12 6.14 2.52 20.26
N ALA A 13 4.84 2.37 19.98
CA ALA A 13 4.03 1.30 20.54
C ALA A 13 4.48 -0.11 20.10
N VAL A 14 5.00 -0.24 18.87
CA VAL A 14 5.48 -1.53 18.33
C VAL A 14 6.89 -1.86 18.80
N THR A 15 7.79 -0.87 18.83
CA THR A 15 9.21 -1.07 19.15
C THR A 15 9.51 -0.95 20.64
N GLY A 16 8.63 -0.30 21.41
CA GLY A 16 8.86 0.04 22.82
C GLY A 16 9.92 1.11 23.03
N ARG A 17 10.40 1.76 21.96
CA ARG A 17 11.40 2.83 22.04
C ARG A 17 10.72 4.18 22.29
N PRO A 18 11.19 4.98 23.26
CA PRO A 18 10.67 6.33 23.43
C PRO A 18 11.09 7.18 22.23
N LEU A 19 10.14 7.51 21.36
CA LEU A 19 10.34 8.38 20.21
C LEU A 19 9.67 9.73 20.40
N LEU A 20 8.59 9.75 21.18
CA LEU A 20 7.91 10.95 21.65
C LEU A 20 8.49 11.36 23.00
N GLU A 21 9.31 12.42 23.04
CA GLU A 21 9.74 12.97 24.33
C GLU A 21 8.57 13.71 25.00
N ASN A 22 8.30 13.37 26.26
CA ASN A 22 7.27 14.02 27.07
C ASN A 22 7.55 15.53 27.19
N GLY A 23 6.73 16.34 26.51
CA GLY A 23 6.82 17.81 26.54
C GLY A 23 7.32 18.46 25.25
N MET A 24 7.79 17.68 24.27
CA MET A 24 8.02 18.20 22.92
C MET A 24 6.69 18.27 22.15
N SER A 25 6.31 19.49 21.77
CA SER A 25 5.23 19.69 20.80
C SER A 25 5.82 19.46 19.42
N TYR A 26 5.61 18.30 18.83
CA TYR A 26 5.99 18.06 17.44
C TYR A 26 5.10 18.91 16.52
N LYS A 27 5.62 20.03 16.04
CA LYS A 27 4.86 21.05 15.30
C LYS A 27 4.95 20.86 13.79
N ASP A 28 5.94 20.12 13.30
CA ASP A 28 6.14 19.92 11.87
C ASP A 28 6.68 18.54 11.50
N GLN A 29 6.67 18.26 10.19
CA GLN A 29 7.19 17.01 9.63
C GLN A 29 8.72 16.91 9.72
N PHE A 30 9.41 18.02 9.97
CA PHE A 30 10.87 18.06 10.05
C PHE A 30 11.35 17.44 11.37
N GLU A 31 10.65 17.67 12.47
CA GLU A 31 10.97 17.02 13.74
C GLU A 31 10.76 15.49 13.66
N VAL A 32 9.69 15.04 12.99
CA VAL A 32 9.45 13.61 12.70
C VAL A 32 10.60 13.02 11.87
N MET A 33 11.04 13.76 10.85
CA MET A 33 12.20 13.39 10.04
C MET A 33 13.45 13.23 10.90
N GLN A 34 13.75 14.17 11.80
CA GLN A 34 14.94 14.07 12.67
C GLN A 34 14.94 12.82 13.55
N VAL A 35 13.77 12.47 14.11
CA VAL A 35 13.62 11.28 14.98
C VAL A 35 13.88 9.98 14.20
N LEU A 36 13.43 9.91 12.94
CA LEU A 36 13.56 8.70 12.11
C LEU A 36 14.83 8.67 11.25
N LYS A 37 15.60 9.77 11.21
CA LYS A 37 16.74 9.97 10.30
C LYS A 37 17.85 8.93 10.43
N ASP A 38 18.05 8.37 11.63
CA ASP A 38 19.09 7.36 11.87
C ASP A 38 18.75 5.98 11.29
N GLY A 39 17.48 5.76 10.94
CA GLY A 39 16.95 4.49 10.41
C GLY A 39 16.92 3.33 11.42
N GLU A 40 17.34 3.54 12.67
CA GLU A 40 17.41 2.48 13.69
C GLU A 40 16.00 2.04 14.09
N ALA A 41 15.13 3.00 14.44
CA ALA A 41 13.75 2.74 14.83
C ALA A 41 12.96 2.05 13.70
N LEU A 42 13.25 2.39 12.45
CA LEU A 42 12.63 1.78 11.28
C LEU A 42 13.05 0.31 11.11
N CYS A 43 14.34 0.00 11.31
CA CYS A 43 14.81 -1.38 11.28
C CYS A 43 14.26 -2.22 12.45
N GLU A 44 14.17 -1.64 13.65
CA GLU A 44 13.55 -2.27 14.82
C GLU A 44 12.07 -2.56 14.57
N LEU A 45 11.33 -1.63 13.96
CA LEU A 45 9.92 -1.80 13.57
C LEU A 45 9.72 -3.01 12.66
N VAL A 46 10.51 -3.13 11.59
CA VAL A 46 10.32 -4.23 10.63
C VAL A 46 10.73 -5.58 11.23
N ASN A 47 11.72 -5.59 12.13
CA ASN A 47 12.05 -6.79 12.91
C ASN A 47 10.96 -7.17 13.93
N ALA A 48 10.19 -6.22 14.46
CA ALA A 48 9.05 -6.52 15.31
C ALA A 48 7.89 -7.17 14.54
N ILE A 49 7.70 -6.78 13.26
CA ILE A 49 6.70 -7.37 12.38
C ILE A 49 7.15 -8.73 11.85
N ALA A 50 8.39 -8.82 11.37
CA ALA A 50 8.99 -10.04 10.82
C ALA A 50 10.36 -10.28 11.45
N PRO A 51 10.44 -11.09 12.52
CA PRO A 51 11.67 -11.32 13.26
C PRO A 51 12.83 -11.80 12.38
N GLY A 52 13.95 -11.08 12.44
CA GLY A 52 15.21 -11.47 11.78
C GLY A 52 15.35 -11.06 10.32
N ILE A 53 14.41 -10.30 9.76
CA ILE A 53 14.49 -9.78 8.39
C ILE A 53 15.65 -8.79 8.21
N VAL A 54 15.89 -7.92 9.19
CA VAL A 54 17.08 -7.07 9.27
C VAL A 54 18.07 -7.68 10.27
N LYS A 55 19.16 -8.26 9.76
CA LYS A 55 20.14 -9.02 10.56
C LYS A 55 21.01 -8.14 11.46
N LYS A 56 21.39 -6.94 11.01
CA LYS A 56 22.32 -6.06 11.71
C LYS A 56 21.90 -4.61 11.52
N ILE A 57 21.60 -3.95 12.64
CA ILE A 57 21.27 -2.53 12.70
C ILE A 57 22.53 -1.75 13.08
N ASN A 58 22.89 -0.73 12.30
CA ASN A 58 24.05 0.10 12.60
C ASN A 58 23.67 1.19 13.62
N ARG A 59 24.40 1.31 14.72
CA ARG A 59 24.17 2.35 15.74
C ARG A 59 25.17 3.52 15.72
N SER A 60 25.83 3.71 14.57
CA SER A 60 26.85 4.74 14.40
C SER A 60 26.22 6.05 13.96
N LYS A 61 26.74 7.17 14.47
CA LYS A 61 26.33 8.53 14.08
C LYS A 61 26.84 8.96 12.69
N LEU A 62 27.56 8.08 11.98
CA LEU A 62 28.08 8.36 10.65
C LEU A 62 26.96 8.37 9.62
N ALA A 63 26.89 9.42 8.79
CA ALA A 63 25.85 9.62 7.78
C ALA A 63 25.59 8.39 6.89
N PHE A 64 26.65 7.78 6.35
CA PHE A 64 26.53 6.61 5.47
C PHE A 64 25.97 5.37 6.19
N LYS A 65 26.16 5.26 7.52
CA LYS A 65 25.59 4.17 8.32
C LYS A 65 24.11 4.37 8.59
N GLN A 66 23.68 5.61 8.78
CA GLN A 66 22.27 5.96 8.90
C GLN A 66 21.53 5.70 7.58
N MET A 67 22.12 6.12 6.46
CA MET A 67 21.60 5.81 5.12
C MET A 67 21.50 4.31 4.87
N GLU A 68 22.51 3.52 5.27
CA GLU A 68 22.50 2.07 5.17
C GLU A 68 21.34 1.43 5.97
N ASN A 69 21.03 1.93 7.16
CA ASN A 69 19.86 1.46 7.92
C ASN A 69 18.54 1.74 7.18
N ILE A 70 18.41 2.94 6.58
CA ILE A 70 17.22 3.28 5.80
C ILE A 70 17.10 2.33 4.61
N GLU A 71 18.19 2.03 3.90
CA GLU A 71 18.17 1.07 2.78
C GLU A 71 17.80 -0.36 3.22
N LEU A 72 18.26 -0.80 4.39
CA LEU A 72 17.87 -2.08 4.98
C LEU A 72 16.37 -2.14 5.27
N PHE A 73 15.81 -1.08 5.83
CA PHE A 73 14.37 -0.94 6.04
C PHE A 73 13.59 -1.05 4.71
N LEU A 74 13.99 -0.28 3.68
CA LEU A 74 13.30 -0.27 2.39
C LEU A 74 13.36 -1.65 1.72
N THR A 75 14.50 -2.32 1.81
CA THR A 75 14.67 -3.69 1.31
C THR A 75 13.74 -4.67 2.04
N ALA A 76 13.63 -4.55 3.36
CA ALA A 76 12.75 -5.38 4.17
C ALA A 76 11.27 -5.13 3.84
N CYS A 77 10.84 -3.88 3.63
CA CYS A 77 9.49 -3.55 3.19
C CYS A 77 9.12 -4.23 1.85
N LYS A 78 10.05 -4.23 0.88
CA LYS A 78 9.85 -4.93 -0.39
C LYS A 78 9.71 -6.44 -0.21
N GLN A 79 10.53 -7.04 0.66
CA GLN A 79 10.43 -8.48 0.99
C GLN A 79 9.09 -8.84 1.66
N LEU A 80 8.49 -7.91 2.42
CA LEU A 80 7.16 -8.06 3.01
C LEU A 80 6.00 -7.88 2.02
N GLY A 81 6.30 -7.59 0.75
CA GLY A 81 5.32 -7.48 -0.33
C GLY A 81 4.82 -6.05 -0.60
N MET A 82 5.51 -5.03 -0.08
CA MET A 82 5.21 -3.63 -0.43
C MET A 82 5.57 -3.36 -1.90
N LYS A 83 4.73 -2.59 -2.60
CA LYS A 83 4.96 -2.23 -4.01
C LYS A 83 6.02 -1.14 -4.11
N ASP A 84 6.78 -1.11 -5.20
CA ASP A 84 7.83 -0.10 -5.42
C ASP A 84 7.30 1.36 -5.39
N VAL A 85 6.05 1.58 -5.81
CA VAL A 85 5.41 2.91 -5.77
C VAL A 85 5.13 3.41 -4.36
N ASP A 86 5.07 2.50 -3.38
CA ASP A 86 4.78 2.78 -1.98
C ASP A 86 6.06 2.85 -1.13
N VAL A 87 7.21 2.54 -1.72
CA VAL A 87 8.53 2.55 -1.07
C VAL A 87 9.24 3.86 -1.40
N PHE A 88 9.67 4.59 -0.38
CA PHE A 88 10.39 5.86 -0.55
C PHE A 88 11.88 5.65 -0.85
N GLN A 89 12.60 6.73 -1.16
CA GLN A 89 14.06 6.73 -1.38
C GLN A 89 14.81 7.27 -0.17
N THR A 90 16.05 6.84 0.06
CA THR A 90 16.87 7.27 1.22
C THR A 90 16.91 8.79 1.43
N GLN A 91 16.97 9.58 0.34
CA GLN A 91 16.99 11.04 0.40
C GLN A 91 15.66 11.65 0.87
N ASP A 92 14.53 10.99 0.61
CA ASP A 92 13.21 11.46 1.03
C ASP A 92 13.13 11.59 2.54
N LEU A 93 13.71 10.63 3.27
CA LEU A 93 13.83 10.65 4.71
C LEU A 93 15.07 11.43 5.19
N TYR A 94 16.26 11.08 4.70
CA TYR A 94 17.51 11.59 5.27
C TYR A 94 17.71 13.11 5.07
N GLU A 95 17.27 13.62 3.92
CA GLU A 95 17.32 15.06 3.59
C GLU A 95 15.95 15.73 3.71
N GLY A 96 14.90 14.96 4.01
CA GLY A 96 13.55 15.47 4.14
C GLY A 96 12.92 15.91 2.80
N LYS A 97 13.38 15.39 1.66
CA LYS A 97 12.86 15.80 0.34
C LYS A 97 11.37 15.55 0.16
N ASN A 98 10.87 14.45 0.73
CA ASN A 98 9.47 14.07 0.59
C ASN A 98 8.99 13.26 1.80
N MET A 99 8.63 13.94 2.89
CA MET A 99 8.14 13.24 4.09
C MET A 99 6.76 12.62 3.91
N TYR A 100 5.99 13.10 2.93
CA TYR A 100 4.68 12.53 2.62
C TYR A 100 4.77 11.05 2.22
N ILE A 101 5.70 10.68 1.33
CA ILE A 101 5.86 9.28 0.91
C ILE A 101 6.43 8.41 2.05
N VAL A 102 7.26 8.97 2.93
CA VAL A 102 7.79 8.27 4.11
C VAL A 102 6.67 7.91 5.06
N ILE A 103 5.81 8.89 5.41
CA ILE A 103 4.67 8.66 6.29
C ILE A 103 3.72 7.64 5.65
N ASN A 104 3.38 7.82 4.37
CA ASN A 104 2.51 6.88 3.67
C ASN A 104 3.06 5.44 3.65
N CYS A 105 4.38 5.29 3.45
CA CYS A 105 5.06 4.00 3.52
C CYS A 105 4.89 3.31 4.89
N ILE A 106 5.00 4.06 5.99
CA ILE A 106 4.79 3.54 7.35
C ILE A 106 3.35 3.08 7.55
N HIS A 107 2.37 3.85 7.07
CA HIS A 107 0.95 3.47 7.14
C HIS A 107 0.67 2.19 6.35
N ILE A 108 1.23 2.05 5.14
CA ILE A 108 1.08 0.84 4.31
C ILE A 108 1.76 -0.36 4.97
N LEU A 109 2.93 -0.17 5.59
CA LEU A 109 3.60 -1.21 6.36
C LEU A 109 2.72 -1.70 7.52
N GLY A 110 2.04 -0.79 8.23
CA GLY A 110 1.10 -1.16 9.30
C GLY A 110 -0.09 -1.98 8.79
N SER A 111 -0.63 -1.64 7.62
CA SER A 111 -1.61 -2.48 6.95
C SER A 111 -1.05 -3.85 6.57
N LEU A 112 0.19 -3.91 6.06
CA LEU A 112 0.86 -5.16 5.69
C LEU A 112 1.15 -6.05 6.90
N ALA A 113 1.50 -5.47 8.04
CA ALA A 113 1.75 -6.20 9.28
C ALA A 113 0.52 -7.05 9.67
N GLN A 114 -0.70 -6.51 9.51
CA GLN A 114 -1.94 -7.24 9.80
C GLN A 114 -2.11 -8.52 8.94
N LYS A 115 -1.49 -8.57 7.74
CA LYS A 115 -1.52 -9.76 6.89
C LYS A 115 -0.51 -10.83 7.31
N HIS A 116 0.52 -10.46 8.06
CA HIS A 116 1.60 -11.34 8.51
C HIS A 116 1.39 -11.84 9.95
N ASP A 117 0.13 -12.03 10.36
CA ASP A 117 -0.26 -12.49 11.72
C ASP A 117 0.29 -11.62 12.87
N PHE A 118 0.65 -10.36 12.60
CA PHE A 118 1.12 -9.43 13.62
C PHE A 118 -0.01 -9.07 14.59
N GLN A 119 0.17 -9.39 15.88
CA GLN A 119 -0.81 -9.13 16.94
C GLN A 119 -0.63 -7.79 17.66
N GLY A 120 0.27 -6.93 17.17
CA GLY A 120 0.56 -5.64 17.81
C GLY A 120 -0.45 -4.54 17.46
N PRO A 121 -0.16 -3.30 17.90
CA PRO A 121 -0.94 -2.12 17.58
C PRO A 121 -1.15 -1.98 16.06
N VAL A 122 -2.32 -1.48 15.66
CA VAL A 122 -2.69 -1.33 14.25
C VAL A 122 -2.65 0.15 13.86
N ILE A 123 -2.07 0.42 12.69
CA ILE A 123 -2.16 1.70 11.98
C ILE A 123 -2.57 1.44 10.53
N GLY A 124 -3.19 2.44 9.90
CA GLY A 124 -3.58 2.39 8.50
C GLY A 124 -4.90 1.64 8.23
N VAL A 125 -5.24 1.51 6.95
CA VAL A 125 -6.50 0.86 6.52
C VAL A 125 -6.29 -0.64 6.39
N LYS A 126 -7.26 -1.45 6.82
CA LYS A 126 -7.22 -2.91 6.59
C LYS A 126 -7.09 -3.21 5.09
N LEU A 127 -5.99 -3.85 4.68
CA LEU A 127 -5.78 -4.25 3.29
C LEU A 127 -6.88 -5.25 2.89
N ALA A 128 -7.61 -4.94 1.82
CA ALA A 128 -8.70 -5.78 1.36
C ALA A 128 -8.20 -7.21 1.02
N ASP A 129 -8.93 -8.20 1.53
CA ASP A 129 -8.77 -9.59 1.12
C ASP A 129 -9.57 -9.83 -0.17
N MET A 130 -9.02 -10.62 -1.09
CA MET A 130 -9.76 -11.02 -2.28
C MET A 130 -10.93 -11.91 -1.87
N ASN A 131 -12.15 -11.38 -1.95
CA ASN A 131 -13.36 -12.19 -1.83
C ASN A 131 -13.58 -12.96 -3.15
N LYS A 132 -12.99 -14.16 -3.27
CA LYS A 132 -13.33 -15.07 -4.37
C LYS A 132 -14.79 -15.49 -4.22
N ARG A 133 -15.67 -14.84 -4.98
CA ARG A 133 -17.09 -15.19 -4.99
C ARG A 133 -17.28 -16.50 -5.76
N ASN A 134 -17.23 -17.61 -5.02
CA ASN A 134 -17.56 -18.93 -5.56
C ASN A 134 -19.09 -18.99 -5.73
N PHE A 135 -19.55 -18.77 -6.97
CA PHE A 135 -20.92 -19.06 -7.32
C PHE A 135 -21.05 -20.57 -7.53
N GLY A 136 -22.02 -21.19 -6.86
CA GLY A 136 -22.33 -22.60 -7.09
C GLY A 136 -22.69 -22.85 -8.56
N GLU A 137 -22.43 -24.08 -9.03
CA GLU A 137 -22.65 -24.47 -10.43
C GLU A 137 -24.08 -24.19 -10.92
N GLU A 138 -25.06 -24.33 -10.02
CA GLU A 138 -26.47 -24.01 -10.28
C GLU A 138 -26.69 -22.51 -10.57
N LYS A 139 -26.03 -21.62 -9.81
CA LYS A 139 -26.10 -20.17 -10.07
C LYS A 139 -25.41 -19.78 -11.37
N LEU A 140 -24.30 -20.44 -11.71
CA LEU A 140 -23.60 -20.24 -12.97
C LEU A 140 -24.46 -20.70 -14.16
N LYS A 141 -25.11 -21.87 -14.05
CA LYS A 141 -26.07 -22.40 -15.04
C LYS A 141 -27.29 -21.50 -15.18
N ALA A 142 -27.90 -21.07 -14.08
CA ALA A 142 -29.04 -20.15 -14.11
C ALA A 142 -28.70 -18.82 -14.81
N GLY A 143 -27.47 -18.32 -14.65
CA GLY A 143 -26.98 -17.13 -15.36
C GLY A 143 -26.90 -17.29 -16.88
N GLN A 144 -26.66 -18.50 -17.40
CA GLN A 144 -26.62 -18.77 -18.84
C GLN A 144 -28.01 -18.67 -19.49
N HIS A 145 -29.08 -18.83 -18.71
CA HIS A 145 -30.46 -18.72 -19.18
C HIS A 145 -31.02 -17.29 -19.13
N VAL A 146 -30.27 -16.33 -18.57
CA VAL A 146 -30.62 -14.91 -18.60
C VAL A 146 -30.23 -14.34 -19.97
N ILE A 147 -31.20 -14.32 -20.89
CA ILE A 147 -31.03 -13.68 -22.20
C ILE A 147 -31.07 -12.17 -21.99
N GLY A 148 -29.90 -11.53 -22.02
CA GLY A 148 -29.82 -10.07 -22.09
C GLY A 148 -30.53 -9.59 -23.37
N LEU A 149 -31.34 -8.53 -23.25
CA LEU A 149 -32.20 -7.96 -24.29
C LEU A 149 -31.49 -7.53 -25.60
N GLN A 150 -30.17 -7.74 -25.72
CA GLN A 150 -29.36 -7.41 -26.90
C GLN A 150 -28.32 -8.48 -27.24
N MET A 151 -28.60 -9.77 -27.04
CA MET A 151 -27.78 -10.85 -27.63
C MET A 151 -28.11 -11.03 -29.13
N GLY A 152 -27.89 -9.96 -29.90
CA GLY A 152 -27.92 -9.98 -31.37
C GLY A 152 -26.51 -10.14 -31.91
N THR A 153 -26.22 -11.27 -32.56
CA THR A 153 -24.98 -11.46 -33.32
C THR A 153 -25.02 -10.61 -34.60
N ASN A 154 -24.08 -9.66 -34.76
CA ASN A 154 -23.91 -8.87 -35.98
C ASN A 154 -23.57 -9.73 -37.22
N LYS A 155 -23.07 -10.97 -37.05
CA LYS A 155 -22.53 -11.80 -38.15
C LYS A 155 -23.53 -12.23 -39.23
N GLY A 156 -24.82 -11.88 -39.12
CA GLY A 156 -25.83 -12.11 -40.15
C GLY A 156 -26.55 -10.85 -40.65
N ALA A 157 -26.21 -9.66 -40.15
CA ALA A 157 -26.79 -8.41 -40.62
C ALA A 157 -26.14 -8.00 -41.95
N SER A 158 -26.43 -8.72 -43.03
CA SER A 158 -26.15 -8.20 -44.36
C SER A 158 -27.12 -7.06 -44.64
N GLN A 159 -26.62 -5.95 -45.18
CA GLN A 159 -27.42 -4.81 -45.65
C GLN A 159 -28.21 -5.16 -46.94
N ALA A 160 -28.56 -6.44 -47.15
CA ALA A 160 -29.33 -6.89 -48.30
C ALA A 160 -30.83 -6.77 -47.94
N GLY A 161 -31.38 -5.56 -48.05
CA GLY A 161 -32.81 -5.33 -47.84
C GLY A 161 -33.21 -3.95 -47.29
N MET A 162 -32.26 -3.07 -46.97
CA MET A 162 -32.58 -1.68 -46.66
C MET A 162 -32.95 -0.92 -47.95
N THR A 163 -34.20 -1.01 -48.37
CA THR A 163 -34.77 0.00 -49.27
C THR A 163 -34.97 1.27 -48.47
N ALA A 164 -34.25 2.34 -48.82
CA ALA A 164 -34.53 3.67 -48.32
C ALA A 164 -36.00 4.05 -48.64
N TYR A 165 -36.66 4.71 -47.68
CA TYR A 165 -38.00 5.27 -47.88
C TYR A 165 -37.99 6.17 -49.13
N GLY A 166 -38.67 5.75 -50.21
CA GLY A 166 -38.83 6.55 -51.43
C GLY A 166 -38.62 5.85 -52.79
N MET A 167 -38.28 4.56 -52.85
CA MET A 167 -38.13 3.86 -54.15
C MET A 167 -39.48 3.44 -54.73
N THR A 168 -39.78 3.85 -55.97
CA THR A 168 -41.03 3.59 -56.68
C THR A 168 -41.15 2.12 -57.11
N ARG A 169 -42.31 1.51 -56.85
CA ARG A 169 -42.68 0.19 -57.37
C ARG A 169 -43.19 0.35 -58.80
N HIS A 170 -42.40 -0.03 -59.80
CA HIS A 170 -42.93 -0.23 -61.15
C HIS A 170 -43.63 -1.60 -61.22
N MET A 171 -44.76 -1.63 -61.92
CA MET A 171 -45.60 -2.81 -62.18
C MET A 171 -45.03 -3.66 -63.31
#